data_AF-A0A067P4M2-F1
#
_entry.id   AF-A0A067P4M2-F1
#
_cell.length_a   1.000
_cell.length_b   1.000
_cell.length_c   1.000
_cell.angle_alpha   90.00
_cell.angle_beta   90.00
_cell.angle_gamma   90.00
#
_symmetry.space_group_name_H-M   'P 1'
#
loop_
_entity.id
_entity.type
_entity.pdbx_description
1 polymer ?
#
loop_
_entity_poly.entity_id
_entity_poly.type
_entity_poly.pdbx_seq_one_letter_code
_entity_poly.pdbx_strand_id
1 'polypeptide(L)'
;MPSALPPDAAERCHLDSNATTAYQTCIAFEQHVTTTTTAGELELVYARILGYLIIYAPSLPARHEVVKVIQSCERDFEALSELGECFFDYFIRPFKAFKGRTPLGSSHSSRDSLYKNSEELLLAKIREPPKHFVDAKHQALARDGYRCPVTGLYDARAKSMPHITMEDLLSAGGAVYTGCAHIAPDLTYLLNRAVKSHEDSEKDYSAAVLAVLRQFGYDIDNLNGEKVHSLCNVITMEANVHDYFDRLGLWFEPTATPNSYKIRTADPLSLYIYLSGIDQITFTTPDPIKLPLPSPSLLALHAACAQVASLSGANEYIDRIHEEMEEMGVLKDDGTSFDVLRHALMTRLGIQKYD
;
A
#
# COMPACT_ATOMS: atom_id res chain seq x y z
N MET A 1 -11.93 3.28 -11.63
CA MET A 1 -12.41 4.08 -12.79
C MET A 1 -11.64 5.38 -12.80
N PRO A 2 -10.70 5.53 -13.74
CA PRO A 2 -9.87 6.73 -13.86
C PRO A 2 -10.75 7.96 -14.10
N SER A 3 -10.36 9.10 -13.52
CA SER A 3 -11.13 10.34 -13.58
C SER A 3 -10.25 11.52 -13.94
N ALA A 4 -10.73 12.41 -14.80
CA ALA A 4 -10.03 13.65 -15.13
C ALA A 4 -9.88 14.55 -13.91
N LEU A 5 -8.86 15.41 -13.88
CA LEU A 5 -8.65 16.35 -12.79
C LEU A 5 -9.84 17.31 -12.69
N PRO A 6 -10.58 17.35 -11.56
CA PRO A 6 -11.75 18.21 -11.45
C PRO A 6 -11.37 19.70 -11.44
N PRO A 7 -11.87 20.53 -12.37
CA PRO A 7 -11.51 21.96 -12.43
C PRO A 7 -11.81 22.74 -11.16
N ASP A 8 -12.82 22.30 -10.40
CA ASP A 8 -13.31 22.90 -9.15
C ASP A 8 -12.60 22.36 -7.89
N ALA A 9 -11.67 21.39 -8.01
CA ALA A 9 -11.07 20.74 -6.86
C ALA A 9 -10.27 21.71 -5.97
N ALA A 10 -9.65 22.74 -6.55
CA ALA A 10 -8.89 23.72 -5.77
C ALA A 10 -9.78 24.47 -4.76
N GLU A 11 -10.98 24.87 -5.19
CA GLU A 11 -11.96 25.55 -4.33
C GLU A 11 -12.58 24.57 -3.33
N ARG A 12 -13.01 23.39 -3.81
CA ARG A 12 -13.65 22.36 -3.01
C ARG A 12 -12.74 21.81 -1.90
N CYS A 13 -11.44 21.72 -2.17
CA CYS A 13 -10.43 21.24 -1.22
C CYS A 13 -9.75 22.36 -0.44
N HIS A 14 -10.19 23.62 -0.61
CA HIS A 14 -9.64 24.80 0.05
C HIS A 14 -8.11 24.89 -0.06
N LEU A 15 -7.59 24.67 -1.27
CA LEU A 15 -6.15 24.75 -1.54
C LEU A 15 -5.66 26.19 -1.35
N ASP A 16 -4.45 26.36 -0.81
CA ASP A 16 -3.80 27.66 -0.76
C ASP A 16 -3.41 28.15 -2.17
N SER A 17 -2.90 29.38 -2.28
CA SER A 17 -2.53 29.99 -3.56
C SER A 17 -1.45 29.21 -4.32
N ASN A 18 -0.48 28.63 -3.63
CA ASN A 18 0.62 27.90 -4.25
C ASN A 18 0.11 26.55 -4.77
N ALA A 19 -0.64 25.82 -3.94
CA ALA A 19 -1.28 24.56 -4.28
C ALA A 19 -2.28 24.74 -5.44
N THR A 20 -3.06 25.81 -5.44
CA THR A 20 -3.97 26.15 -6.54
C THR A 20 -3.21 26.37 -7.85
N THR A 21 -2.12 27.13 -7.82
CA THR A 21 -1.30 27.38 -9.02
C THR A 21 -0.66 26.11 -9.57
N ALA A 22 -0.13 25.25 -8.68
CA ALA A 22 0.43 23.96 -9.08
C ALA A 22 -0.66 23.03 -9.65
N TYR A 23 -1.85 23.02 -9.05
CA TYR A 23 -2.97 22.23 -9.52
C TYR A 23 -3.46 22.66 -10.92
N GLN A 24 -3.57 23.97 -11.16
CA GLN A 24 -3.88 24.50 -12.49
C GLN A 24 -2.81 24.15 -13.53
N THR A 25 -1.55 24.06 -13.13
CA THR A 25 -0.45 23.58 -13.99
C THR A 25 -0.68 22.11 -14.39
N CYS A 26 -1.12 21.27 -13.45
CA CYS A 26 -1.45 19.86 -13.74
C CYS A 26 -2.66 19.72 -14.67
N ILE A 27 -3.69 20.56 -14.51
CA ILE A 27 -4.84 20.61 -15.44
C ILE A 27 -4.38 20.97 -16.85
N ALA A 28 -3.54 22.00 -16.99
CA ALA A 28 -3.01 22.41 -18.28
C ALA A 28 -2.20 21.29 -18.94
N PHE A 29 -1.41 20.54 -18.15
CA PHE A 29 -0.67 19.39 -18.60
C PHE A 29 -1.60 18.25 -19.08
N GLU A 30 -2.63 17.89 -18.30
CA GLU A 30 -3.62 16.88 -18.67
C GLU A 30 -4.32 17.24 -20.00
N GLN A 31 -4.69 18.52 -20.16
CA GLN A 31 -5.31 19.03 -21.39
C GLN A 31 -4.36 18.94 -22.58
N HIS A 32 -3.10 19.32 -22.41
CA HIS A 32 -2.09 19.24 -23.46
C HIS A 32 -1.90 17.82 -23.98
N VAL A 33 -1.76 16.85 -23.07
CA VAL A 33 -1.66 15.42 -23.39
C VAL A 33 -2.89 14.95 -24.16
N THR A 34 -4.10 15.31 -23.69
CA THR A 34 -5.36 14.88 -24.33
C THR A 34 -5.52 15.44 -25.75
N THR A 35 -4.97 16.62 -26.04
CA THR A 35 -5.06 17.25 -27.38
C THR A 35 -3.98 16.79 -28.36
N THR A 36 -2.92 16.14 -27.88
CA THR A 36 -1.77 15.76 -28.68
C THR A 36 -1.92 14.33 -29.20
N THR A 37 -2.08 14.16 -30.51
CA THR A 37 -2.36 12.85 -31.15
C THR A 37 -1.28 11.78 -30.92
N THR A 38 -0.08 12.18 -30.48
CA THR A 38 1.07 11.29 -30.23
C THR A 38 1.31 10.99 -28.75
N ALA A 39 0.60 11.66 -27.84
CA ALA A 39 0.85 11.52 -26.40
C ALA A 39 0.30 10.17 -25.88
N GLY A 40 1.14 9.46 -25.12
CA GLY A 40 0.84 8.11 -24.64
C GLY A 40 -0.19 8.11 -23.51
N GLU A 41 -0.99 7.05 -23.40
CA GLU A 41 -1.90 6.81 -22.28
C GLU A 41 -1.24 7.02 -20.91
N LEU A 42 0.06 6.72 -20.82
CA LEU A 42 0.84 6.84 -19.59
C LEU A 42 1.19 8.28 -19.21
N GLU A 43 1.42 9.17 -20.18
CA GLU A 43 1.60 10.61 -19.88
C GLU A 43 0.34 11.21 -19.27
N LEU A 44 -0.84 10.72 -19.71
CA LEU A 44 -2.11 11.14 -19.12
C LEU A 44 -2.23 10.67 -17.67
N VAL A 45 -1.79 9.44 -17.38
CA VAL A 45 -1.70 8.92 -16.00
C VAL A 45 -0.76 9.80 -15.17
N TYR A 46 0.43 10.15 -15.70
CA TYR A 46 1.41 11.01 -15.02
C TYR A 46 0.84 12.39 -14.67
N ALA A 47 0.19 13.06 -15.62
CA ALA A 47 -0.47 14.35 -15.37
C ALA A 47 -1.50 14.26 -14.22
N ARG A 48 -2.30 13.19 -14.21
CA ARG A 48 -3.31 12.95 -13.18
C ARG A 48 -2.70 12.60 -11.82
N ILE A 49 -1.61 11.83 -11.79
CA ILE A 49 -0.89 11.52 -10.54
C ILE A 49 -0.49 12.82 -9.84
N LEU A 50 0.11 13.76 -10.56
CA LEU A 50 0.55 15.04 -9.99
C LEU A 50 -0.63 15.83 -9.41
N GLY A 51 -1.72 15.97 -10.16
CA GLY A 51 -2.90 16.71 -9.70
C GLY A 51 -3.58 16.04 -8.49
N TYR A 52 -3.73 14.71 -8.50
CA TYR A 52 -4.35 14.01 -7.37
C TYR A 52 -3.46 13.94 -6.14
N LEU A 53 -2.13 13.96 -6.28
CA LEU A 53 -1.20 14.07 -5.14
C LEU A 53 -1.39 15.40 -4.41
N ILE A 54 -1.70 16.51 -5.09
CA ILE A 54 -2.03 17.77 -4.41
C ILE A 54 -3.32 17.63 -3.59
N ILE A 55 -4.35 16.99 -4.15
CA ILE A 55 -5.65 16.81 -3.49
C ILE A 55 -5.53 15.89 -2.28
N TYR A 56 -4.94 14.71 -2.49
CA TYR A 56 -4.97 13.58 -1.56
C TYR A 56 -3.64 13.32 -0.84
N ALA A 57 -2.72 14.29 -0.83
CA ALA A 57 -1.48 14.21 -0.07
C ALA A 57 -1.73 13.67 1.36
N PRO A 58 -0.87 12.77 1.87
CA PRO A 58 -1.09 12.12 3.17
C PRO A 58 -0.97 13.09 4.35
N SER A 59 -0.39 14.27 4.14
CA SER A 59 -0.29 15.33 5.14
C SER A 59 -0.08 16.71 4.47
N LEU A 60 -0.25 17.80 5.23
CA LEU A 60 0.05 19.14 4.74
C LEU A 60 1.53 19.33 4.36
N PRO A 61 2.53 18.87 5.16
CA PRO A 61 3.93 18.90 4.74
C PRO A 61 4.19 18.16 3.42
N ALA A 62 3.59 16.97 3.26
CA ALA A 62 3.70 16.20 2.02
C ALA A 62 3.13 16.98 0.83
N ARG A 63 1.96 17.62 0.99
CA ARG A 63 1.38 18.49 -0.04
C ARG A 63 2.31 19.62 -0.42
N HIS A 64 2.93 20.29 0.55
CA HIS A 64 3.85 21.38 0.27
C HIS A 64 5.07 20.92 -0.54
N GLU A 65 5.65 19.76 -0.23
CA GLU A 65 6.75 19.22 -1.02
C GLU A 65 6.30 18.87 -2.45
N VAL A 66 5.13 18.24 -2.64
CA VAL A 66 4.55 17.98 -3.97
C VAL A 66 4.39 19.28 -4.77
N VAL A 67 3.78 20.29 -4.16
CA VAL A 67 3.54 21.60 -4.80
C VAL A 67 4.86 22.25 -5.20
N LYS A 68 5.86 22.20 -4.33
CA LYS A 68 7.19 22.76 -4.57
C LYS A 68 7.91 22.07 -5.74
N VAL A 69 7.89 20.74 -5.81
CA VAL A 69 8.55 20.03 -6.93
C VAL A 69 7.81 20.26 -8.24
N ILE A 70 6.47 20.33 -8.25
CA ILE A 70 5.68 20.67 -9.45
C ILE A 70 6.02 22.09 -9.94
N GLN A 71 6.13 23.05 -9.02
CA GLN A 71 6.48 24.43 -9.37
C GLN A 71 7.91 24.54 -9.92
N SER A 72 8.84 23.69 -9.45
CA SER A 72 10.21 23.66 -9.95
C SER A 72 10.35 23.18 -11.40
N CYS A 73 9.32 22.52 -11.95
CA CYS A 73 9.25 22.17 -13.37
C CYS A 73 8.91 23.37 -14.27
N GLU A 74 8.62 24.55 -13.72
CA GLU A 74 8.38 25.80 -14.48
C GLU A 74 7.30 25.70 -15.59
N ARG A 75 6.33 24.79 -15.43
CA ARG A 75 5.29 24.45 -16.43
C ARG A 75 5.81 23.77 -17.71
N ASP A 76 7.03 23.26 -17.67
CA ASP A 76 7.56 22.37 -18.69
C ASP A 76 6.86 21.00 -18.60
N PHE A 77 6.13 20.63 -19.65
CA PHE A 77 5.39 19.38 -19.68
C PHE A 77 6.29 18.14 -19.79
N GLU A 78 7.50 18.27 -20.33
CA GLU A 78 8.47 17.18 -20.34
C GLU A 78 8.95 16.90 -18.91
N ALA A 79 9.39 17.94 -18.20
CA ALA A 79 9.80 17.84 -16.79
C ALA A 79 8.65 17.37 -15.86
N LEU A 80 7.40 17.78 -16.14
CA LEU A 80 6.22 17.30 -15.42
C LEU A 80 5.93 15.82 -15.71
N SER A 81 6.17 15.37 -16.95
CA SER A 81 6.05 13.95 -17.31
C SER A 81 7.05 13.11 -16.52
N GLU A 82 8.33 13.51 -16.48
CA GLU A 82 9.39 12.85 -15.69
C GLU A 82 9.05 12.82 -14.19
N LEU A 83 8.50 13.92 -13.65
CA LEU A 83 8.07 13.99 -12.25
C LEU A 83 6.90 13.03 -11.97
N GLY A 84 5.94 12.94 -12.90
CA GLY A 84 4.81 12.00 -12.78
C GLY A 84 5.26 10.54 -12.87
N GLU A 85 6.22 10.23 -13.75
CA GLU A 85 6.88 8.93 -13.82
C GLU A 85 7.58 8.59 -12.50
N CYS A 86 8.31 9.54 -11.91
CA CYS A 86 8.97 9.37 -10.62
C CYS A 86 7.97 8.96 -9.52
N PHE A 87 6.83 9.65 -9.38
CA PHE A 87 5.82 9.24 -8.40
C PHE A 87 5.13 7.92 -8.76
N PHE A 88 4.94 7.62 -10.04
CA PHE A 88 4.40 6.34 -10.47
C PHE A 88 5.32 5.17 -10.05
N ASP A 89 6.62 5.28 -10.32
CA ASP A 89 7.58 4.20 -10.09
C ASP A 89 8.06 4.08 -8.65
N TYR A 90 8.15 5.20 -7.91
CA TYR A 90 8.75 5.23 -6.58
C TYR A 90 7.75 5.50 -5.44
N PHE A 91 6.48 5.80 -5.74
CA PHE A 91 5.41 5.86 -4.75
C PHE A 91 4.30 4.84 -4.99
N ILE A 92 3.72 4.78 -6.19
CA ILE A 92 2.56 3.91 -6.45
C ILE A 92 2.98 2.43 -6.59
N ARG A 93 3.94 2.13 -7.47
CA ARG A 93 4.40 0.74 -7.71
C ARG A 93 4.91 0.02 -6.46
N PRO A 94 5.66 0.65 -5.53
CA PRO A 94 6.10 -0.02 -4.30
C PRO A 94 4.95 -0.48 -3.43
N PHE A 95 3.87 0.31 -3.33
CA PHE A 95 2.68 -0.04 -2.56
C PHE A 95 1.81 -1.10 -3.23
N LYS A 96 1.69 -1.09 -4.56
CA LYS A 96 0.85 -2.06 -5.27
C LYS A 96 1.51 -3.44 -5.32
N ALA A 97 0.89 -4.40 -4.64
CA ALA A 97 1.33 -5.78 -4.55
C ALA A 97 0.38 -6.75 -5.28
N PHE A 98 0.97 -7.74 -5.98
CA PHE A 98 0.24 -8.83 -6.63
C PHE A 98 0.44 -10.14 -5.85
N LYS A 99 -0.53 -11.06 -5.93
CA LYS A 99 -0.52 -12.34 -5.21
C LYS A 99 0.83 -13.04 -5.40
N GLY A 100 1.50 -13.32 -4.29
CA GLY A 100 2.88 -13.84 -4.25
C GLY A 100 3.88 -12.92 -3.52
N ARG A 101 3.48 -11.69 -3.16
CA ARG A 101 4.28 -10.74 -2.35
C ARG A 101 4.19 -10.93 -0.84
N THR A 102 3.13 -11.55 -0.30
CA THR A 102 3.27 -12.18 1.01
C THR A 102 4.25 -13.33 0.79
N PRO A 103 5.36 -13.43 1.54
CA PRO A 103 6.04 -14.71 1.62
C PRO A 103 4.93 -15.73 1.92
N LEU A 104 4.82 -16.79 1.12
CA LEU A 104 4.46 -18.06 1.72
C LEU A 104 5.55 -18.28 2.75
N GLY A 105 5.39 -17.67 3.93
CA GLY A 105 6.34 -17.76 5.02
C GLY A 105 6.49 -19.23 5.19
N SER A 106 7.70 -19.73 4.88
CA SER A 106 7.98 -21.14 4.65
C SER A 106 7.13 -21.92 5.62
N SER A 107 6.06 -22.55 5.14
CA SER A 107 5.21 -23.38 5.97
C SER A 107 5.98 -24.68 6.21
N HIS A 108 7.18 -24.55 6.76
CA HIS A 108 7.84 -25.58 7.49
C HIS A 108 6.94 -25.86 8.68
N SER A 109 6.11 -26.87 8.49
CA SER A 109 5.32 -27.61 9.47
C SER A 109 5.97 -27.66 10.87
N SER A 110 7.30 -27.71 10.92
CA SER A 110 8.14 -27.76 12.11
C SER A 110 8.16 -26.49 12.98
N ARG A 111 7.94 -25.29 12.43
CA ARG A 111 7.91 -24.02 13.19
C ARG A 111 6.51 -23.66 13.64
N ASP A 112 5.51 -23.96 12.83
CA ASP A 112 4.08 -23.79 13.17
C ASP A 112 3.68 -24.75 14.31
N SER A 113 4.29 -25.94 14.42
CA SER A 113 4.05 -26.90 15.50
C SER A 113 4.54 -26.45 16.88
N LEU A 114 5.56 -25.59 16.96
CA LEU A 114 6.04 -25.04 18.24
C LEU A 114 5.04 -24.06 18.86
N TYR A 115 4.24 -23.38 18.04
CA TYR A 115 3.26 -22.38 18.49
C TYR A 115 1.84 -22.93 18.58
N LYS A 116 1.56 -24.11 18.03
CA LYS A 116 0.26 -24.80 18.14
C LYS A 116 -0.13 -25.14 19.59
N ASN A 117 0.82 -25.16 20.53
CA ASN A 117 0.65 -25.86 21.80
C ASN A 117 0.78 -25.02 23.08
N SER A 118 0.91 -23.70 23.05
CA SER A 118 0.56 -22.88 24.23
C SER A 118 0.44 -21.39 23.91
N GLU A 119 -0.73 -20.85 24.24
CA GLU A 119 -0.97 -19.42 24.41
C GLU A 119 0.10 -18.77 25.31
N GLU A 120 0.58 -19.47 26.34
CA GLU A 120 1.68 -19.01 27.20
C GLU A 120 3.01 -18.79 26.46
N LEU A 121 3.39 -19.65 25.49
CA LEU A 121 4.63 -19.47 24.73
C LEU A 121 4.51 -18.31 23.72
N LEU A 122 3.31 -18.09 23.17
CA LEU A 122 3.00 -16.94 22.33
C LEU A 122 3.02 -15.65 23.14
N LEU A 123 2.33 -15.60 24.29
CA LEU A 123 2.31 -14.46 25.22
C LEU A 123 3.70 -14.16 25.80
N ALA A 124 4.54 -15.18 26.04
CA ALA A 124 5.91 -15.00 26.50
C ALA A 124 6.80 -14.27 25.47
N LYS A 125 6.51 -14.41 24.17
CA LYS A 125 7.22 -13.71 23.07
C LYS A 125 6.69 -12.31 22.77
N ILE A 126 5.53 -11.93 23.31
CA ILE A 126 4.98 -10.55 23.20
C ILE A 126 5.83 -9.53 24.00
N ARG A 127 6.85 -9.98 24.75
CA ARG A 127 7.75 -9.09 25.49
C ARG A 127 8.73 -8.30 24.62
N GLU A 128 8.97 -8.73 23.38
CA GLU A 128 9.93 -8.09 22.47
C GLU A 128 9.25 -7.68 21.15
N PRO A 129 9.62 -6.53 20.56
CA PRO A 129 9.19 -6.17 19.21
C PRO A 129 9.48 -7.30 18.21
N PRO A 130 8.57 -7.58 17.27
CA PRO A 130 8.75 -8.68 16.34
C PRO A 130 9.92 -8.39 15.40
N LYS A 131 10.92 -9.28 15.39
CA LYS A 131 12.10 -9.16 14.52
C LYS A 131 11.93 -9.86 13.18
N HIS A 132 10.95 -10.74 13.08
CA HIS A 132 10.66 -11.55 11.90
C HIS A 132 9.17 -11.50 11.55
N PHE A 133 8.87 -11.64 10.27
CA PHE A 133 7.50 -11.67 9.75
C PHE A 133 6.59 -12.68 10.47
N VAL A 134 7.11 -13.87 10.80
CA VAL A 134 6.35 -14.89 11.52
C VAL A 134 5.94 -14.39 12.91
N ASP A 135 6.83 -13.71 13.63
CA ASP A 135 6.52 -13.18 14.96
C ASP A 135 5.51 -12.02 14.86
N ALA A 136 5.65 -11.15 13.85
CA ALA A 136 4.69 -10.08 13.58
C ALA A 136 3.29 -10.62 13.29
N LYS A 137 3.16 -11.68 12.50
CA LYS A 137 1.86 -12.32 12.24
C LYS A 137 1.19 -12.82 13.53
N HIS A 138 1.95 -13.44 14.43
CA HIS A 138 1.39 -13.96 15.68
C HIS A 138 1.00 -12.83 16.64
N GLN A 139 1.85 -11.81 16.78
CA GLN A 139 1.55 -10.68 17.64
C GLN A 139 0.39 -9.83 17.08
N ALA A 140 0.28 -9.67 15.76
CA ALA A 140 -0.86 -9.00 15.12
C ALA A 140 -2.16 -9.77 15.34
N LEU A 141 -2.15 -11.10 15.24
CA LEU A 141 -3.31 -11.93 15.60
C LEU A 141 -3.73 -11.73 17.07
N ALA A 142 -2.77 -11.71 17.99
CA ALA A 142 -3.07 -11.46 19.40
C ALA A 142 -3.64 -10.06 19.65
N ARG A 143 -3.08 -9.04 18.98
CA ARG A 143 -3.60 -7.66 19.01
C ARG A 143 -5.04 -7.59 18.52
N ASP A 144 -5.32 -8.26 17.41
CA ASP A 144 -6.59 -8.19 16.68
C ASP A 144 -7.64 -9.19 17.22
N GLY A 145 -7.38 -9.81 18.38
CA GLY A 145 -8.31 -10.77 19.01
C GLY A 145 -8.55 -12.02 18.16
N TYR A 146 -7.55 -12.43 17.38
CA TYR A 146 -7.60 -13.50 16.40
C TYR A 146 -8.68 -13.30 15.34
N ARG A 147 -8.96 -12.05 14.97
CA ARG A 147 -9.93 -11.69 13.93
C ARG A 147 -9.27 -10.84 12.85
N CYS A 148 -9.88 -10.84 11.66
CA CYS A 148 -9.69 -9.77 10.70
C CYS A 148 -10.44 -8.52 11.22
N PRO A 149 -9.77 -7.40 11.56
CA PRO A 149 -10.45 -6.18 12.04
C PRO A 149 -11.42 -5.58 11.02
N VAL A 150 -11.29 -5.95 9.75
CA VAL A 150 -12.10 -5.42 8.64
C VAL A 150 -13.42 -6.18 8.50
N THR A 151 -13.41 -7.51 8.58
CA THR A 151 -14.60 -8.35 8.38
C THR A 151 -15.18 -8.90 9.68
N GLY A 152 -14.42 -8.87 10.77
CA GLY A 152 -14.79 -9.49 12.04
C GLY A 152 -14.65 -11.02 12.08
N LEU A 153 -14.37 -11.67 10.92
CA LEU A 153 -14.16 -13.11 10.82
C LEU A 153 -12.93 -13.54 11.62
N TYR A 154 -13.05 -14.69 12.28
CA TYR A 154 -11.94 -15.25 13.04
C TYR A 154 -10.86 -15.86 12.15
N ASP A 155 -9.62 -15.87 12.61
CA ASP A 155 -8.56 -16.69 12.03
C ASP A 155 -8.77 -18.17 12.39
N ALA A 156 -8.34 -19.08 11.52
CA ALA A 156 -8.44 -20.52 11.73
C ALA A 156 -7.82 -21.00 13.05
N ARG A 157 -6.78 -20.31 13.54
CA ARG A 157 -6.14 -20.60 14.84
C ARG A 157 -7.01 -20.28 16.04
N ALA A 158 -8.05 -19.46 15.89
CA ALA A 158 -9.02 -19.15 16.95
C ALA A 158 -9.69 -20.42 17.51
N LYS A 159 -9.86 -21.46 16.68
CA LYS A 159 -10.43 -22.76 17.09
C LYS A 159 -9.62 -23.49 18.17
N SER A 160 -8.35 -23.12 18.34
CA SER A 160 -7.46 -23.70 19.34
C SER A 160 -7.31 -22.83 20.58
N MET A 161 -7.99 -21.67 20.64
CA MET A 161 -7.90 -20.76 21.78
C MET A 161 -8.93 -21.13 22.85
N PRO A 162 -8.54 -21.28 24.12
CA PRO A 162 -9.44 -21.75 25.19
C PRO A 162 -10.56 -20.76 25.52
N HIS A 163 -10.38 -19.48 25.22
CA HIS A 163 -11.32 -18.40 25.51
C HIS A 163 -12.25 -18.05 24.34
N ILE A 164 -12.13 -18.73 23.19
CA ILE A 164 -12.99 -18.52 22.01
C ILE A 164 -13.93 -19.70 21.87
N THR A 165 -15.23 -19.47 22.00
CA THR A 165 -16.24 -20.54 21.93
C THR A 165 -16.68 -20.80 20.49
N MET A 166 -17.30 -21.96 20.24
CA MET A 166 -17.92 -22.25 18.94
C MET A 166 -19.06 -21.26 18.62
N GLU A 167 -19.77 -20.77 19.63
CA GLU A 167 -20.83 -19.76 19.48
C GLU A 167 -20.25 -18.41 19.00
N ASP A 168 -19.11 -18.00 19.55
CA ASP A 168 -18.39 -16.79 19.09
C ASP A 168 -18.02 -16.90 17.61
N LEU A 169 -17.47 -18.05 17.21
CA LEU A 169 -17.09 -18.32 15.82
C LEU A 169 -18.31 -18.23 14.89
N LEU A 170 -19.40 -18.91 15.23
CA LEU A 170 -20.61 -18.93 14.40
C LEU A 170 -21.25 -17.55 14.29
N SER A 171 -21.33 -16.81 15.40
CA SER A 171 -21.90 -15.46 15.44
C SER A 171 -21.11 -14.46 14.61
N ALA A 172 -19.78 -14.65 14.52
CA ALA A 172 -18.91 -13.82 13.72
C ALA A 172 -18.88 -14.20 12.22
N GLY A 173 -19.60 -15.25 11.80
CA GLY A 173 -19.59 -15.72 10.40
C GLY A 173 -18.55 -16.81 10.09
N GLY A 174 -17.88 -17.35 11.11
CA GLY A 174 -16.96 -18.47 11.03
C GLY A 174 -15.48 -18.11 11.18
N ALA A 175 -14.62 -19.02 10.74
CA ALA A 175 -13.17 -18.87 10.80
C ALA A 175 -12.52 -19.14 9.44
N VAL A 176 -11.58 -18.28 9.06
CA VAL A 176 -10.89 -18.24 7.76
C VAL A 176 -9.37 -18.21 7.96
N TYR A 177 -8.59 -18.41 6.90
CA TYR A 177 -7.16 -18.15 6.97
C TYR A 177 -6.89 -16.65 6.80
N THR A 178 -6.11 -16.07 7.71
CA THR A 178 -5.68 -14.68 7.61
C THR A 178 -4.21 -14.53 7.25
N GLY A 179 -3.89 -13.42 6.59
CA GLY A 179 -2.55 -12.91 6.35
C GLY A 179 -2.18 -11.78 7.30
N CYS A 180 -0.89 -11.43 7.33
CA CYS A 180 -0.37 -10.24 8.00
C CYS A 180 -0.01 -9.26 6.89
N ALA A 181 -0.85 -8.26 6.67
CA ALA A 181 -0.69 -7.25 5.62
C ALA A 181 0.19 -6.11 6.15
N HIS A 182 1.23 -5.73 5.42
CA HIS A 182 1.98 -4.51 5.72
C HIS A 182 1.23 -3.29 5.17
N ILE A 183 1.16 -2.21 5.94
CA ILE A 183 0.43 -0.98 5.55
C ILE A 183 1.24 -0.18 4.53
N ALA A 184 2.53 -0.01 4.82
CA ALA A 184 3.50 0.55 3.90
C ALA A 184 4.49 -0.54 3.48
N PRO A 185 5.09 -0.43 2.28
CA PRO A 185 5.96 -1.46 1.71
C PRO A 185 7.04 -1.91 2.69
N ASP A 186 7.40 -3.20 2.61
CA ASP A 186 8.51 -3.73 3.40
C ASP A 186 9.84 -3.17 2.86
N LEU A 187 10.29 -2.05 3.43
CA LEU A 187 11.52 -1.38 3.03
C LEU A 187 12.77 -2.12 3.49
N THR A 188 12.66 -3.14 4.35
CA THR A 188 13.80 -3.96 4.80
C THR A 188 14.46 -4.64 3.62
N TYR A 189 13.67 -5.06 2.64
CA TYR A 189 14.16 -5.64 1.40
C TYR A 189 14.96 -4.63 0.57
N LEU A 190 14.43 -3.41 0.40
CA LEU A 190 15.08 -2.33 -0.35
C LEU A 190 16.36 -1.83 0.35
N LEU A 191 16.32 -1.68 1.67
CA LEU A 191 17.43 -1.19 2.49
C LEU A 191 18.55 -2.21 2.66
N ASN A 192 18.23 -3.50 2.84
CA ASN A 192 19.25 -4.55 2.90
C ASN A 192 19.95 -4.76 1.55
N ARG A 193 19.28 -4.52 0.41
CA ARG A 193 19.91 -4.57 -0.92
C ARG A 193 20.77 -3.35 -1.21
N ALA A 194 20.34 -2.13 -0.84
CA ALA A 194 21.17 -0.94 -0.99
C ALA A 194 22.58 -1.12 -0.36
N VAL A 195 22.64 -1.88 0.75
CA VAL A 195 23.90 -2.18 1.47
C VAL A 195 24.63 -3.40 0.88
N LYS A 196 23.94 -4.39 0.32
CA LYS A 196 24.51 -5.69 -0.10
C LYS A 196 24.63 -5.92 -1.61
N SER A 197 24.00 -5.11 -2.46
CA SER A 197 24.00 -5.31 -3.92
C SER A 197 25.34 -4.87 -4.53
N HIS A 198 25.76 -5.59 -5.56
CA HIS A 198 26.88 -5.22 -6.42
C HIS A 198 26.43 -4.49 -7.70
N GLU A 199 25.11 -4.39 -7.92
CA GLU A 199 24.50 -3.66 -9.04
C GLU A 199 24.00 -2.29 -8.59
N ASP A 200 24.45 -1.24 -9.29
CA ASP A 200 24.16 0.16 -8.96
C ASP A 200 22.67 0.50 -9.14
N SER A 201 22.00 -0.08 -10.15
CA SER A 201 20.58 0.14 -10.45
C SER A 201 19.63 -0.23 -9.30
N GLU A 202 19.96 -1.26 -8.52
CA GLU A 202 19.16 -1.70 -7.37
C GLU A 202 19.28 -0.75 -6.16
N LYS A 203 20.47 -0.16 -5.98
CA LYS A 203 20.74 0.83 -4.92
C LYS A 203 20.00 2.13 -5.24
N ASP A 204 20.07 2.56 -6.49
CA ASP A 204 19.43 3.78 -6.97
C ASP A 204 17.91 3.69 -6.84
N TYR A 205 17.29 2.57 -7.23
CA TYR A 205 15.86 2.33 -7.05
C TYR A 205 15.44 2.44 -5.57
N SER A 206 16.16 1.73 -4.70
CA SER A 206 15.86 1.71 -3.26
C SER A 206 16.00 3.11 -2.64
N ALA A 207 17.06 3.84 -2.99
CA ALA A 207 17.28 5.20 -2.53
C ALA A 207 16.18 6.17 -3.01
N ALA A 208 15.73 6.02 -4.26
CA ALA A 208 14.65 6.83 -4.83
C ALA A 208 13.31 6.61 -4.11
N VAL A 209 12.91 5.35 -3.88
CA VAL A 209 11.72 5.01 -3.09
C VAL A 209 11.79 5.66 -1.71
N LEU A 210 12.92 5.49 -1.00
CA LEU A 210 13.09 6.06 0.34
C LEU A 210 13.04 7.59 0.35
N ALA A 211 13.61 8.23 -0.67
CA ALA A 211 13.58 9.68 -0.81
C ALA A 211 12.14 10.20 -0.97
N VAL A 212 11.34 9.55 -1.80
CA VAL A 212 9.92 9.91 -2.00
C VAL A 212 9.10 9.65 -0.73
N LEU A 213 9.27 8.50 -0.09
CA LEU A 213 8.54 8.19 1.15
C LEU A 213 8.87 9.15 2.30
N ARG A 214 10.14 9.58 2.42
CA ARG A 214 10.54 10.62 3.39
C ARG A 214 9.77 11.92 3.17
N GLN A 215 9.60 12.36 1.93
CA GLN A 215 8.84 13.57 1.62
C GLN A 215 7.37 13.46 2.02
N PHE A 216 6.84 12.23 2.06
CA PHE A 216 5.47 11.95 2.49
C PHE A 216 5.33 11.67 4.00
N GLY A 217 6.39 11.89 4.77
CA GLY A 217 6.37 11.75 6.23
C GLY A 217 6.55 10.31 6.70
N TYR A 218 7.06 9.42 5.85
CA TYR A 218 7.44 8.08 6.27
C TYR A 218 8.65 8.13 7.20
N ASP A 219 8.48 7.58 8.40
CA ASP A 219 9.51 7.55 9.44
C ASP A 219 10.48 6.38 9.21
N ILE A 220 11.48 6.63 8.36
CA ILE A 220 12.51 5.63 8.03
C ILE A 220 13.29 5.19 9.29
N ASP A 221 13.53 6.08 10.24
CA ASP A 221 14.36 5.76 11.42
C ASP A 221 13.65 4.78 12.37
N ASN A 222 12.31 4.83 12.40
CA ASN A 222 11.48 3.95 13.21
C ASN A 222 10.89 2.75 12.45
N LEU A 223 10.98 2.71 11.12
CA LEU A 223 10.42 1.65 10.28
C LEU A 223 11.46 1.08 9.32
N ASN A 224 12.68 0.81 9.79
CA ASN A 224 13.75 0.19 9.03
C ASN A 224 14.29 -1.08 9.73
N GLY A 225 14.87 -1.99 8.96
CA GLY A 225 15.40 -3.26 9.45
C GLY A 225 14.31 -4.13 10.07
N GLU A 226 14.61 -4.71 11.22
CA GLU A 226 13.66 -5.52 12.01
C GLU A 226 12.38 -4.75 12.36
N LYS A 227 12.42 -3.40 12.43
CA LYS A 227 11.26 -2.57 12.81
C LYS A 227 10.19 -2.45 11.72
N VAL A 228 10.44 -2.88 10.48
CA VAL A 228 9.41 -2.89 9.43
C VAL A 228 8.27 -3.86 9.76
N HIS A 229 8.60 -4.91 10.50
CA HIS A 229 7.64 -5.87 11.03
C HIS A 229 6.92 -5.35 12.30
N SER A 230 7.17 -4.10 12.70
CA SER A 230 6.47 -3.46 13.81
C SER A 230 4.95 -3.55 13.64
N LEU A 231 4.26 -3.81 14.74
CA LEU A 231 2.80 -3.89 14.77
C LEU A 231 2.13 -2.61 14.27
N CYS A 232 2.80 -1.46 14.37
CA CYS A 232 2.31 -0.20 13.81
C CYS A 232 2.21 -0.22 12.27
N ASN A 233 2.94 -1.10 11.58
CA ASN A 233 2.95 -1.22 10.12
C ASN A 233 2.24 -2.50 9.62
N VAL A 234 1.55 -3.26 10.47
CA VAL A 234 0.87 -4.49 10.04
C VAL A 234 -0.56 -4.66 10.54
N ILE A 235 -1.39 -5.32 9.75
CA ILE A 235 -2.81 -5.60 10.01
C ILE A 235 -3.12 -7.07 9.70
N THR A 236 -3.87 -7.75 10.57
CA THR A 236 -4.40 -9.07 10.26
C THR A 236 -5.55 -8.93 9.26
N MET A 237 -5.48 -9.57 8.09
CA MET A 237 -6.53 -9.47 7.07
C MET A 237 -6.93 -10.83 6.52
N GLU A 238 -8.24 -11.02 6.28
CA GLU A 238 -8.75 -12.15 5.50
C GLU A 238 -8.22 -12.06 4.06
N ALA A 239 -8.11 -13.22 3.39
CA ALA A 239 -7.41 -13.35 2.12
C ALA A 239 -7.90 -12.40 1.00
N ASN A 240 -9.21 -12.21 0.84
CA ASN A 240 -9.73 -11.30 -0.18
C ASN A 240 -9.46 -9.84 0.24
N VAL A 241 -9.76 -9.47 1.49
CA VAL A 241 -9.48 -8.12 1.99
C VAL A 241 -8.01 -7.75 1.85
N HIS A 242 -7.11 -8.68 2.16
CA HIS A 242 -5.67 -8.52 2.01
C HIS A 242 -5.29 -8.26 0.55
N ASP A 243 -5.82 -9.04 -0.39
CA ASP A 243 -5.56 -8.86 -1.83
C ASP A 243 -6.05 -7.48 -2.33
N TYR A 244 -7.24 -7.03 -1.90
CA TYR A 244 -7.72 -5.69 -2.24
C TYR A 244 -6.85 -4.60 -1.63
N PHE A 245 -6.39 -4.77 -0.39
CA PHE A 245 -5.51 -3.83 0.26
C PHE A 245 -4.17 -3.73 -0.47
N ASP A 246 -3.54 -4.86 -0.75
CA ASP A 246 -2.28 -4.99 -1.49
C ASP A 246 -2.38 -4.40 -2.90
N ARG A 247 -3.49 -4.62 -3.60
CA ARG A 247 -3.73 -4.10 -4.96
C ARG A 247 -4.17 -2.64 -5.00
N LEU A 248 -4.07 -1.92 -3.88
CA LEU A 248 -4.53 -0.53 -3.74
C LEU A 248 -6.03 -0.34 -4.05
N GLY A 249 -6.81 -1.40 -3.94
CA GLY A 249 -8.26 -1.41 -4.15
C GLY A 249 -9.07 -1.10 -2.89
N LEU A 250 -8.44 -1.09 -1.71
CA LEU A 250 -9.05 -0.79 -0.42
C LEU A 250 -8.16 0.13 0.43
N TRP A 251 -8.76 1.11 1.09
CA TRP A 251 -8.09 2.01 2.04
C TRP A 251 -9.02 2.46 3.17
N PHE A 252 -8.42 3.18 4.14
CA PHE A 252 -9.06 3.61 5.37
C PHE A 252 -9.02 5.14 5.50
N GLU A 253 -10.18 5.79 5.50
CA GLU A 253 -10.31 7.23 5.72
C GLU A 253 -10.53 7.53 7.22
N PRO A 254 -9.75 8.43 7.84
CA PRO A 254 -9.92 8.75 9.25
C PRO A 254 -11.30 9.36 9.53
N THR A 255 -11.86 9.03 10.70
CA THR A 255 -13.07 9.67 11.21
C THR A 255 -12.74 10.67 12.33
N ALA A 256 -13.77 11.33 12.88
CA ALA A 256 -13.61 12.16 14.08
C ALA A 256 -13.24 11.33 15.32
N THR A 257 -13.48 10.02 15.31
CA THR A 257 -13.15 9.13 16.42
C THR A 257 -11.74 8.56 16.25
N PRO A 258 -10.85 8.68 17.25
CA PRO A 258 -9.51 8.11 17.18
C PRO A 258 -9.53 6.61 16.88
N ASN A 259 -8.62 6.16 16.02
CA ASN A 259 -8.49 4.77 15.56
C ASN A 259 -9.71 4.19 14.84
N SER A 260 -10.70 5.03 14.49
CA SER A 260 -11.86 4.65 13.71
C SER A 260 -11.76 5.20 12.29
N TYR A 261 -12.06 4.35 11.31
CA TYR A 261 -11.86 4.64 9.90
C TYR A 261 -13.03 4.18 9.07
N LYS A 262 -13.44 4.98 8.09
CA LYS A 262 -14.35 4.52 7.04
C LYS A 262 -13.59 3.67 6.06
N ILE A 263 -14.17 2.54 5.69
CA ILE A 263 -13.63 1.70 4.62
C ILE A 263 -14.04 2.33 3.29
N ARG A 264 -13.07 2.38 2.38
CA ARG A 264 -13.26 2.82 1.00
C ARG A 264 -12.67 1.80 0.05
N THR A 265 -13.28 1.70 -1.11
CA THR A 265 -12.82 0.81 -2.17
C THR A 265 -12.85 1.54 -3.51
N ALA A 266 -11.94 1.15 -4.40
CA ALA A 266 -11.96 1.58 -5.80
C ALA A 266 -13.11 0.91 -6.59
N ASP A 267 -13.59 -0.24 -6.09
CA ASP A 267 -14.73 -0.98 -6.63
C ASP A 267 -15.87 -1.09 -5.58
N PRO A 268 -16.98 -0.36 -5.76
CA PRO A 268 -18.13 -0.41 -4.86
C PRO A 268 -18.79 -1.79 -4.78
N LEU A 269 -18.70 -2.63 -5.82
CA LEU A 269 -19.32 -3.96 -5.81
C LEU A 269 -18.58 -4.88 -4.83
N SER A 270 -17.26 -4.74 -4.75
CA SER A 270 -16.42 -5.48 -3.80
C SER A 270 -16.78 -5.19 -2.34
N LEU A 271 -17.11 -3.93 -2.00
CA LEU A 271 -17.59 -3.56 -0.65
C LEU A 271 -18.88 -4.32 -0.30
N TYR A 272 -19.80 -4.45 -1.25
CA TYR A 272 -21.07 -5.16 -1.04
C TYR A 272 -20.87 -6.67 -0.86
N ILE A 273 -20.02 -7.29 -1.67
CA ILE A 273 -19.82 -8.75 -1.68
C ILE A 273 -18.98 -9.23 -0.49
N TYR A 274 -17.86 -8.54 -0.20
CA TYR A 274 -16.86 -9.06 0.74
C TYR A 274 -16.99 -8.49 2.15
N LEU A 275 -17.50 -7.27 2.28
CA LEU A 275 -17.57 -6.57 3.57
C LEU A 275 -18.98 -6.60 4.17
N SER A 276 -19.96 -7.21 3.51
CA SER A 276 -21.31 -7.47 4.06
C SER A 276 -21.97 -6.23 4.69
N GLY A 277 -21.74 -5.04 4.12
CA GLY A 277 -22.28 -3.78 4.62
C GLY A 277 -21.47 -3.10 5.75
N ILE A 278 -20.29 -3.61 6.09
CA ILE A 278 -19.34 -2.94 6.97
C ILE A 278 -18.74 -1.75 6.20
N ASP A 279 -18.99 -0.54 6.68
CA ASP A 279 -18.49 0.71 6.09
C ASP A 279 -17.49 1.45 6.99
N GLN A 280 -17.33 1.01 8.23
CA GLN A 280 -16.46 1.60 9.24
C GLN A 280 -15.89 0.55 10.17
N ILE A 281 -14.63 0.74 10.57
CA ILE A 281 -13.92 -0.10 11.54
C ILE A 281 -13.36 0.76 12.67
N THR A 282 -13.05 0.11 13.79
CA THR A 282 -12.25 0.71 14.87
C THR A 282 -11.18 -0.29 15.28
N PHE A 283 -9.91 0.09 15.15
CA PHE A 283 -8.82 -0.74 15.63
C PHE A 283 -8.78 -0.71 17.16
N THR A 284 -8.66 -1.89 17.77
CA THR A 284 -8.60 -2.09 19.22
C THR A 284 -7.44 -2.99 19.58
N THR A 285 -6.97 -2.92 20.83
CA THR A 285 -5.86 -3.72 21.32
C THR A 285 -6.08 -4.06 22.79
N PRO A 286 -5.73 -5.28 23.24
CA PRO A 286 -5.77 -5.64 24.65
C PRO A 286 -4.59 -5.05 25.45
N ASP A 287 -3.50 -4.65 24.81
CA ASP A 287 -2.31 -4.08 25.46
C ASP A 287 -1.68 -3.01 24.56
N PRO A 288 -1.98 -1.71 24.74
CA PRO A 288 -1.47 -0.66 23.87
C PRO A 288 0.05 -0.46 23.93
N ILE A 289 0.72 -0.98 24.97
CA ILE A 289 2.17 -0.86 25.13
C ILE A 289 2.87 -1.98 24.35
N LYS A 290 2.41 -3.23 24.46
CA LYS A 290 3.04 -4.38 23.81
C LYS A 290 2.49 -4.69 22.42
N LEU A 291 1.23 -4.33 22.19
CA LEU A 291 0.48 -4.62 20.97
C LEU A 291 -0.07 -3.31 20.39
N PRO A 292 0.80 -2.37 19.98
CA PRO A 292 0.36 -1.08 19.46
C PRO A 292 -0.50 -1.24 18.20
N LEU A 293 -1.42 -0.31 18.04
CA LEU A 293 -2.33 -0.24 16.90
C LEU A 293 -1.59 0.14 15.60
N PRO A 294 -2.18 -0.17 14.43
CA PRO A 294 -1.77 0.39 13.15
C PRO A 294 -1.56 1.91 13.21
N SER A 295 -0.47 2.40 12.64
CA SER A 295 -0.13 3.82 12.66
C SER A 295 -1.11 4.64 11.80
N PRO A 296 -1.76 5.68 12.35
CA PRO A 296 -2.59 6.58 11.56
C PRO A 296 -1.86 7.24 10.39
N SER A 297 -0.57 7.55 10.53
CA SER A 297 0.22 8.17 9.45
C SER A 297 0.50 7.20 8.30
N LEU A 298 0.74 5.91 8.61
CA LEU A 298 0.93 4.88 7.59
C LEU A 298 -0.39 4.57 6.87
N LEU A 299 -1.50 4.53 7.61
CA LEU A 299 -2.84 4.39 7.03
C LEU A 299 -3.16 5.56 6.08
N ALA A 300 -2.83 6.79 6.48
CA ALA A 300 -2.99 7.96 5.61
C ALA A 300 -2.09 7.90 4.36
N LEU A 301 -0.87 7.40 4.50
CA LEU A 301 0.06 7.19 3.38
C LEU A 301 -0.48 6.17 2.38
N HIS A 302 -0.96 5.02 2.86
CA HIS A 302 -1.60 4.01 2.02
C HIS A 302 -2.86 4.56 1.34
N ALA A 303 -3.71 5.28 2.08
CA ALA A 303 -4.92 5.88 1.53
C ALA A 303 -4.63 6.90 0.42
N ALA A 304 -3.62 7.76 0.62
CA ALA A 304 -3.16 8.69 -0.41
C ALA A 304 -2.70 7.93 -1.67
N CYS A 305 -1.88 6.89 -1.49
CA CYS A 305 -1.41 6.06 -2.60
C CYS A 305 -2.57 5.39 -3.35
N ALA A 306 -3.50 4.76 -2.63
CA ALA A 306 -4.63 4.04 -3.21
C ALA A 306 -5.57 4.98 -3.99
N GLN A 307 -5.90 6.13 -3.41
CA GLN A 307 -6.75 7.13 -4.05
C GLN A 307 -6.11 7.71 -5.31
N VAL A 308 -4.83 8.09 -5.24
CA VAL A 308 -4.09 8.62 -6.40
C VAL A 308 -3.96 7.55 -7.48
N ALA A 309 -3.64 6.31 -7.12
CA ALA A 309 -3.48 5.22 -8.08
C ALA A 309 -4.80 4.93 -8.82
N SER A 310 -5.91 4.88 -8.09
CA SER A 310 -7.24 4.60 -8.66
C SER A 310 -7.76 5.74 -9.54
N LEU A 311 -7.62 7.00 -9.08
CA LEU A 311 -8.19 8.13 -9.81
C LEU A 311 -7.35 8.55 -11.01
N SER A 312 -6.04 8.35 -10.97
CA SER A 312 -5.16 8.63 -12.12
C SER A 312 -5.24 7.59 -13.23
N GLY A 313 -5.68 6.37 -12.91
CA GLY A 313 -5.63 5.22 -13.81
C GLY A 313 -4.32 4.44 -13.75
N ALA A 314 -3.40 4.82 -12.85
CA ALA A 314 -2.20 4.05 -12.60
C ALA A 314 -2.50 2.62 -12.15
N ASN A 315 -3.57 2.42 -11.36
CA ASN A 315 -3.93 1.10 -10.87
C ASN A 315 -4.29 0.15 -12.03
N GLU A 316 -5.24 0.60 -12.88
CA GLU A 316 -5.70 -0.12 -14.07
C GLU A 316 -4.57 -0.34 -15.08
N TYR A 317 -3.68 0.65 -15.28
CA TYR A 317 -2.51 0.50 -16.15
C TYR A 317 -1.55 -0.57 -15.62
N ILE A 318 -1.21 -0.55 -14.33
CA ILE A 318 -0.29 -1.55 -13.74
C ILE A 318 -0.91 -2.95 -13.78
N ASP A 319 -2.21 -3.08 -13.50
CA ASP A 319 -2.92 -4.37 -13.59
C ASP A 319 -2.86 -4.93 -15.01
N ARG A 320 -3.19 -4.13 -16.02
CA ARG A 320 -3.14 -4.56 -17.42
C ARG A 320 -1.74 -5.00 -17.85
N ILE A 321 -0.71 -4.23 -17.53
CA ILE A 321 0.68 -4.60 -17.89
C ILE A 321 1.13 -5.86 -17.13
N HIS A 322 0.65 -6.07 -15.91
CA HIS A 322 0.93 -7.29 -15.15
C HIS A 322 0.26 -8.51 -15.79
N GLU A 323 -1.01 -8.41 -16.19
CA GLU A 323 -1.73 -9.47 -16.90
C GLU A 323 -1.06 -9.78 -18.25
N GLU A 324 -0.69 -8.75 -19.02
CA GLU A 324 0.06 -8.93 -20.28
C GLU A 324 1.39 -9.65 -20.04
N MET A 325 2.11 -9.34 -18.94
CA MET A 325 3.34 -10.03 -18.57
C MET A 325 3.11 -11.51 -18.23
N GLU A 326 2.01 -11.86 -17.56
CA GLU A 326 1.67 -13.25 -17.23
C GLU A 326 1.25 -14.05 -18.47
N GLU A 327 0.60 -13.42 -19.44
CA GLU A 327 0.15 -14.05 -20.69
C GLU A 327 1.26 -14.13 -21.75
N MET A 328 2.24 -13.22 -21.71
CA MET A 328 3.29 -13.09 -22.72
C MET A 328 4.41 -14.11 -22.52
N GLY A 329 4.47 -15.12 -23.40
CA GLY A 329 5.53 -16.13 -23.38
C GLY A 329 6.89 -15.66 -23.92
N VAL A 330 6.92 -14.69 -24.85
CA VAL A 330 8.15 -14.12 -25.45
C VAL A 330 7.89 -12.64 -25.78
N LEU A 331 8.91 -11.79 -25.59
CA LEU A 331 8.86 -10.37 -25.97
C LEU A 331 8.74 -10.24 -27.50
N LYS A 332 7.95 -9.27 -27.95
CA LYS A 332 7.82 -8.96 -29.38
C LYS A 332 9.00 -8.09 -29.83
N ASP A 333 9.55 -8.39 -31.01
CA ASP A 333 10.69 -7.66 -31.59
C ASP A 333 10.31 -6.25 -32.12
N ASP A 334 9.03 -5.88 -32.08
CA ASP A 334 8.49 -4.61 -32.61
C ASP A 334 8.48 -3.46 -31.59
N GLY A 335 9.00 -3.68 -30.38
CA GLY A 335 9.07 -2.67 -29.32
C GLY A 335 7.77 -2.50 -28.52
N THR A 336 6.68 -3.16 -28.90
CA THR A 336 5.40 -3.08 -28.17
C THR A 336 5.45 -3.72 -26.78
N SER A 337 6.49 -4.51 -26.50
CA SER A 337 6.74 -5.11 -25.18
C SER A 337 7.58 -4.23 -24.24
N PHE A 338 7.89 -2.97 -24.60
CA PHE A 338 8.70 -2.08 -23.76
C PHE A 338 8.11 -1.90 -22.37
N ASP A 339 6.81 -1.64 -22.25
CA ASP A 339 6.15 -1.43 -20.96
C ASP A 339 6.11 -2.70 -20.11
N VAL A 340 5.91 -3.87 -20.73
CA VAL A 340 5.97 -5.18 -20.08
C VAL A 340 7.39 -5.46 -19.58
N LEU A 341 8.43 -5.19 -20.39
CA LEU A 341 9.82 -5.34 -19.98
C LEU A 341 10.18 -4.39 -18.83
N ARG A 342 9.82 -3.11 -18.93
CA ARG A 342 10.03 -2.12 -17.86
C ARG A 342 9.30 -2.54 -16.59
N HIS A 343 8.05 -3.00 -16.70
CA HIS A 343 7.30 -3.53 -15.55
C HIS A 343 7.99 -4.76 -14.95
N ALA A 344 8.45 -5.72 -15.75
CA ALA A 344 9.15 -6.91 -15.27
C ALA A 344 10.46 -6.55 -14.54
N LEU A 345 11.22 -5.58 -15.08
CA LEU A 345 12.43 -5.05 -14.44
C LEU A 345 12.11 -4.37 -13.11
N MET A 346 11.15 -3.44 -13.09
CA MET A 346 10.73 -2.77 -11.85
C MET A 346 10.16 -3.75 -10.82
N THR A 347 9.39 -4.74 -11.25
CA THR A 347 8.87 -5.80 -10.39
C THR A 347 10.00 -6.67 -9.86
N ARG A 348 11.03 -7.00 -10.65
CA ARG A 348 12.24 -7.71 -10.16
C ARG A 348 13.08 -6.85 -9.23
N LEU A 349 13.21 -5.56 -9.50
CA LEU A 349 13.84 -4.60 -8.59
C LEU A 349 13.05 -4.51 -7.27
N GLY A 350 11.73 -4.69 -7.31
CA GLY A 350 10.87 -4.85 -6.13
C GLY A 350 10.76 -6.28 -5.57
N ILE A 351 11.21 -7.32 -6.28
CA ILE A 351 11.02 -8.75 -5.94
C ILE A 351 12.29 -9.56 -6.25
N GLN A 352 12.93 -10.08 -5.21
CA GLN A 352 13.62 -11.35 -5.26
C GLN A 352 13.54 -12.06 -3.91
N LYS A 353 13.21 -13.35 -4.01
CA LYS A 353 12.78 -14.25 -2.95
C LYS A 353 13.86 -14.46 -1.89
N TYR A 354 13.43 -14.53 -0.64
CA TYR A 354 14.19 -15.21 0.41
C TYR A 354 14.25 -16.70 0.04
N ASP A 355 15.46 -17.21 -0.20
CA ASP A 355 15.79 -18.63 -0.01
C ASP A 355 15.84 -18.96 1.50
#